data_AF-A0A1S3JJB8-F1
#
_entry.id   AF-A0A1S3JJB8-F1
#
_cell.length_a   1.000
_cell.length_b   1.000
_cell.length_c   1.000
_cell.angle_alpha   90.00
_cell.angle_beta   90.00
_cell.angle_gamma   90.00
#
_symmetry.space_group_name_H-M   'P 1'
#
loop_
_entity.id
_entity.type
_entity.pdbx_description
1 polymer ?
#
loop_
_entity_poly.entity_id
_entity_poly.type
_entity_poly.pdbx_seq_one_letter_code
_entity_poly.pdbx_strand_id
1 'polypeptide(L)'
;MTMVKMPDANGHTITMVKWQGEYFPPFPGTGSRMDKMKDLPMRDNDVLICSYPKSGTHWACEIARMLVSNKAENHHIEVPSGSWFRYMLDWWNSQKGNPNVLFITYEELSANDQKVVKKMAEFLNCTNTDEFYEEVARKCSFHSMKKSREDAMKIFFRKGQVGDWKNWFTVAQNEEFDKLFQEQMKEAPDLIPRIIFDHQPQAH
;
A
#
# COMPACT_ATOMS: atom_id res chain seq x y z
N MET A 1 20.09 15.26 -0.50
CA MET A 1 18.67 15.52 -0.15
C MET A 1 18.33 16.93 -0.60
N THR A 2 17.21 17.12 -1.29
CA THR A 2 16.82 18.45 -1.82
C THR A 2 15.35 18.70 -1.60
N MET A 3 14.99 19.90 -1.12
CA MET A 3 13.59 20.33 -1.07
C MET A 3 13.13 20.69 -2.48
N VAL A 4 12.04 20.08 -2.94
CA VAL A 4 11.47 20.28 -4.29
C VAL A 4 10.06 20.81 -4.15
N LYS A 5 9.73 21.85 -4.93
CA LYS A 5 8.35 22.32 -5.11
C LYS A 5 7.79 21.68 -6.35
N MET A 6 6.67 20.98 -6.20
CA MET A 6 5.98 20.30 -7.27
C MET A 6 4.69 21.06 -7.58
N PRO A 7 4.62 21.80 -8.69
CA PRO A 7 3.39 22.46 -9.13
C PRO A 7 2.39 21.45 -9.69
N ASP A 8 1.12 21.61 -9.38
CA ASP A 8 0.02 21.01 -10.12
C ASP A 8 -0.26 21.80 -11.41
N ALA A 9 -1.16 21.29 -12.25
CA ALA A 9 -1.51 21.94 -13.51
C ALA A 9 -2.21 23.30 -13.34
N ASN A 10 -2.73 23.58 -12.14
CA ASN A 10 -3.37 24.85 -11.78
C ASN A 10 -2.37 25.83 -11.12
N GLY A 11 -1.10 25.45 -11.01
CA GLY A 11 -0.03 26.26 -10.40
C GLY A 11 0.07 26.17 -8.88
N HIS A 12 -0.76 25.35 -8.20
CA HIS A 12 -0.59 25.12 -6.77
C HIS A 12 0.61 24.22 -6.52
N THR A 13 1.45 24.57 -5.55
CA THR A 13 2.66 23.80 -5.27
C THR A 13 2.54 22.99 -3.99
N ILE A 14 2.93 21.71 -4.04
CA ILE A 14 3.25 20.93 -2.86
C ILE A 14 4.77 20.87 -2.67
N THR A 15 5.23 20.97 -1.42
CA THR A 15 6.65 20.88 -1.10
C THR A 15 6.99 19.46 -0.66
N MET A 16 8.06 18.88 -1.23
CA MET A 16 8.51 17.52 -0.97
C MET A 16 10.02 17.47 -0.70
N VAL A 17 10.48 16.42 -0.04
CA VAL A 17 11.89 16.08 0.11
C VAL A 17 12.25 15.05 -0.95
N LYS A 18 13.21 15.35 -1.83
CA LYS A 18 13.79 14.38 -2.77
C LYS A 18 15.00 13.68 -2.16
N TRP A 19 14.97 12.36 -2.11
CA TRP A 19 16.03 11.51 -1.59
C TRP A 19 16.19 10.26 -2.49
N GLN A 20 17.40 10.06 -3.03
CA GLN A 20 17.74 8.97 -3.96
C GLN A 20 16.79 8.81 -5.17
N GLY A 21 16.29 9.92 -5.70
CA GLY A 21 15.35 9.91 -6.83
C GLY A 21 13.87 9.82 -6.42
N GLU A 22 13.59 9.46 -5.17
CA GLU A 22 12.23 9.32 -4.63
C GLU A 22 11.82 10.55 -3.81
N TYR A 23 10.51 10.77 -3.69
CA TYR A 23 9.92 11.92 -3.01
C TYR A 23 9.30 11.53 -1.68
N PHE A 24 9.36 12.41 -0.68
CA PHE A 24 8.83 12.16 0.67
C PHE A 24 8.20 13.42 1.27
N PRO A 25 7.21 13.28 2.18
CA PRO A 25 6.64 14.43 2.86
C PRO A 25 7.70 15.22 3.64
N PRO A 26 7.61 16.56 3.67
CA PRO A 26 8.61 17.44 4.27
C PRO A 26 8.45 17.54 5.79
N PHE A 27 8.27 16.42 6.48
CA PHE A 27 8.22 16.42 7.93
C PHE A 27 9.57 16.87 8.53
N PRO A 28 9.57 17.53 9.70
CA PRO A 28 10.81 17.95 10.34
C PRO A 28 11.78 16.78 10.51
N GLY A 29 12.96 16.88 9.89
CA GLY A 29 13.99 15.85 9.95
C GLY A 29 13.81 14.66 9.01
N THR A 30 12.89 14.67 8.03
CA THR A 30 12.73 13.57 7.06
C THR A 30 14.07 13.19 6.44
N GLY A 31 14.78 14.13 5.81
CA GLY A 31 16.03 13.78 5.12
C GLY A 31 17.17 13.35 6.05
N SER A 32 17.33 13.99 7.22
CA SER A 32 18.36 13.57 8.18
C SER A 32 18.08 12.19 8.77
N ARG A 33 16.80 11.82 8.96
CA ARG A 33 16.42 10.45 9.35
C ARG A 33 16.69 9.44 8.23
N MET A 34 16.41 9.80 6.99
CA MET A 34 16.64 8.92 5.84
C MET A 34 18.13 8.66 5.60
N ASP A 35 18.99 9.67 5.75
CA ASP A 35 20.44 9.48 5.62
C ASP A 35 20.98 8.53 6.70
N LYS A 36 20.49 8.65 7.93
CA LYS A 36 20.87 7.77 9.05
C LYS A 36 20.25 6.37 8.99
N MET A 37 19.21 6.16 8.18
CA MET A 37 18.51 4.88 8.09
C MET A 37 19.44 3.77 7.58
N LYS A 38 20.43 4.11 6.75
CA LYS A 38 21.43 3.18 6.22
C LYS A 38 22.37 2.63 7.30
N ASP A 39 22.60 3.44 8.32
CA ASP A 39 23.53 3.15 9.41
C ASP A 39 22.79 2.68 10.67
N LEU A 40 21.48 2.38 10.53
CA LEU A 40 20.67 1.93 11.66
C LEU A 40 21.20 0.55 12.10
N PRO A 41 21.67 0.41 13.36
CA PRO A 41 22.18 -0.86 13.83
C PRO A 41 21.03 -1.88 13.88
N MET A 42 21.09 -2.89 13.03
CA MET A 42 20.14 -3.99 13.01
C MET A 42 20.66 -5.18 13.81
N ARG A 43 19.74 -5.86 14.48
CA ARG A 43 19.97 -7.13 15.17
C ARG A 43 19.34 -8.26 14.37
N ASP A 44 19.85 -9.48 14.56
CA ASP A 44 19.35 -10.66 13.86
C ASP A 44 17.88 -11.00 14.20
N ASN A 45 17.35 -10.47 15.31
CA ASN A 45 15.97 -10.68 15.75
C ASN A 45 15.05 -9.48 15.51
N ASP A 46 15.49 -8.47 14.76
CA ASP A 46 14.64 -7.35 14.39
C ASP A 46 13.61 -7.78 13.33
N VAL A 47 12.37 -7.34 13.50
CA VAL A 47 11.28 -7.58 12.55
C VAL A 47 10.92 -6.25 11.88
N LEU A 48 11.03 -6.21 10.56
CA LEU A 48 10.65 -5.05 9.76
C LEU A 48 9.23 -5.22 9.21
N ILE A 49 8.39 -4.20 9.42
CA ILE A 49 7.06 -4.10 8.79
C ILE A 49 7.14 -3.05 7.68
N CYS A 50 7.07 -3.50 6.44
CA CYS A 50 7.15 -2.64 5.26
C CYS A 50 5.79 -2.56 4.58
N SER A 51 5.24 -1.35 4.41
CA SER A 51 4.00 -1.15 3.67
C SER A 51 4.07 0.09 2.79
N TYR A 52 3.38 0.03 1.66
CA TYR A 52 3.20 1.19 0.81
C TYR A 52 2.12 2.11 1.38
N PRO A 53 2.33 3.45 1.43
CA PRO A 53 1.34 4.34 2.02
C PRO A 53 -0.02 4.28 1.32
N LYS A 54 -1.07 3.97 2.09
CA LYS A 54 -2.50 4.14 1.70
C LYS A 54 -2.81 3.61 0.28
N SER A 55 -2.42 2.37 -0.01
CA SER A 55 -2.55 1.61 -1.27
C SER A 55 -3.80 1.94 -2.12
N GLY A 56 -3.76 3.06 -2.86
CA GLY A 56 -4.90 3.62 -3.61
C GLY A 56 -4.82 5.14 -3.85
N THR A 57 -4.09 5.92 -3.05
CA THR A 57 -3.94 7.37 -3.27
C THR A 57 -3.14 7.71 -4.53
N HIS A 58 -2.08 6.94 -4.83
CA HIS A 58 -1.24 7.12 -6.03
C HIS A 58 -2.02 6.95 -7.33
N TRP A 59 -2.98 6.04 -7.34
CA TRP A 59 -3.83 5.76 -8.48
C TRP A 59 -4.78 6.93 -8.79
N ALA A 60 -5.43 7.49 -7.77
CA ALA A 60 -6.26 8.68 -7.93
C ALA A 60 -5.46 9.87 -8.44
N CYS A 61 -4.20 10.02 -8.01
CA CYS A 61 -3.30 11.05 -8.53
C CYS A 61 -2.98 10.84 -10.02
N GLU A 62 -2.74 9.61 -10.47
CA GLU A 62 -2.42 9.36 -11.89
C GLU A 62 -3.60 9.64 -12.82
N ILE A 63 -4.79 9.21 -12.43
CA ILE A 63 -6.02 9.51 -13.18
C ILE A 63 -6.28 11.00 -13.22
N ALA A 64 -6.20 11.68 -12.08
CA ALA A 64 -6.38 13.12 -12.03
C ALA A 64 -5.39 13.84 -12.96
N ARG A 65 -4.13 13.41 -13.01
CA ARG A 65 -3.13 13.97 -13.92
C ARG A 65 -3.48 13.71 -15.38
N MET A 66 -3.78 12.48 -15.78
CA MET A 66 -4.09 12.15 -17.18
C MET A 66 -5.30 12.94 -17.69
N LEU A 67 -6.35 13.05 -16.85
CA LEU A 67 -7.55 13.83 -17.15
C LEU A 67 -7.25 15.33 -17.25
N VAL A 68 -6.50 15.88 -16.30
CA VAL A 68 -6.16 17.32 -16.28
C VAL A 68 -5.18 17.70 -17.39
N SER A 69 -4.24 16.82 -17.73
CA SER A 69 -3.27 17.05 -18.80
C SER A 69 -3.81 16.70 -20.19
N ASN A 70 -5.00 16.08 -20.26
CA ASN A 70 -5.61 15.53 -21.48
C ASN A 70 -4.63 14.65 -22.29
N LYS A 71 -3.82 13.87 -21.57
CA LYS A 71 -2.80 12.98 -22.13
C LYS A 71 -2.85 11.64 -21.41
N ALA A 72 -3.34 10.62 -22.09
CA ALA A 72 -3.32 9.23 -21.65
C ALA A 72 -1.93 8.60 -21.91
N GLU A 73 -0.89 9.24 -21.38
CA GLU A 73 0.50 8.80 -21.50
C GLU A 73 1.00 8.36 -20.12
N ASN A 74 1.61 7.19 -20.05
CA ASN A 74 2.29 6.72 -18.85
C ASN A 74 3.52 7.60 -18.62
N HIS A 75 3.51 8.37 -17.53
CA HIS A 75 4.65 9.14 -17.10
C HIS A 75 5.19 8.57 -15.79
N HIS A 76 6.49 8.71 -15.56
CA HIS A 76 7.06 8.37 -14.26
C HIS A 76 6.53 9.40 -13.24
N ILE A 77 5.50 9.03 -12.48
CA ILE A 77 4.93 9.95 -11.48
C ILE A 77 5.93 10.11 -10.35
N GLU A 78 6.21 11.35 -10.00
CA GLU A 78 7.02 11.75 -8.86
C GLU A 78 6.17 11.85 -7.58
N VAL A 79 5.46 10.77 -7.21
CA VAL A 79 4.63 10.74 -5.98
C VAL A 79 5.46 10.31 -4.77
N PRO A 80 5.05 10.69 -3.55
CA PRO A 80 5.76 10.26 -2.36
C PRO A 80 5.87 8.73 -2.29
N SER A 81 7.09 8.23 -2.06
CA SER A 81 7.45 6.81 -1.99
C SER A 81 7.45 6.01 -3.30
N GLY A 82 7.37 6.65 -4.48
CA GLY A 82 7.66 6.02 -5.78
C GLY A 82 6.47 5.37 -6.49
N SER A 83 6.72 4.30 -7.26
CA SER A 83 5.68 3.54 -7.99
C SER A 83 5.11 2.40 -7.14
N TRP A 84 3.79 2.35 -7.01
CA TRP A 84 3.08 1.26 -6.32
C TRP A 84 3.33 -0.09 -6.98
N PHE A 85 3.22 -0.16 -8.33
CA PHE A 85 3.45 -1.40 -9.07
C PHE A 85 4.85 -1.94 -8.82
N ARG A 86 5.88 -1.08 -8.94
CA ARG A 86 7.26 -1.47 -8.68
C ARG A 86 7.45 -1.93 -7.24
N TYR A 87 6.95 -1.17 -6.25
CA TYR A 87 7.05 -1.57 -4.85
C TYR A 87 6.43 -2.96 -4.61
N MET A 88 5.25 -3.21 -5.16
CA MET A 88 4.56 -4.48 -5.01
C MET A 88 5.32 -5.62 -5.68
N LEU A 89 5.82 -5.42 -6.91
CA LEU A 89 6.61 -6.41 -7.64
C LEU A 89 7.95 -6.70 -6.95
N ASP A 90 8.66 -5.66 -6.49
CA ASP A 90 9.95 -5.80 -5.80
C ASP A 90 9.79 -6.69 -4.56
N TRP A 91 8.79 -6.43 -3.71
CA TRP A 91 8.52 -7.25 -2.52
C TRP A 91 7.93 -8.63 -2.84
N TRP A 92 7.04 -8.71 -3.83
CA TRP A 92 6.47 -9.97 -4.28
C TRP A 92 7.53 -10.93 -4.83
N ASN A 93 8.52 -10.39 -5.54
CA ASN A 93 9.65 -11.15 -6.04
C ASN A 93 10.66 -11.45 -4.93
N SER A 94 10.88 -10.52 -3.99
CA SER A 94 11.82 -10.71 -2.88
C SER A 94 11.45 -11.84 -1.93
N GLN A 95 10.17 -12.21 -1.80
CA GLN A 95 9.76 -13.39 -1.02
C GLN A 95 10.08 -14.73 -1.72
N LYS A 96 10.28 -14.74 -3.04
CA LYS A 96 10.51 -16.00 -3.77
C LYS A 96 11.84 -16.60 -3.35
N GLY A 97 11.78 -17.75 -2.68
CA GLY A 97 12.98 -18.45 -2.17
C GLY A 97 13.65 -17.77 -0.96
N ASN A 98 13.00 -16.76 -0.35
CA ASN A 98 13.52 -16.06 0.81
C ASN A 98 12.65 -16.36 2.04
N PRO A 99 13.12 -17.20 2.99
CA PRO A 99 12.34 -17.55 4.18
C PRO A 99 12.18 -16.38 5.16
N ASN A 100 12.92 -15.28 4.98
CA ASN A 100 12.89 -14.11 5.86
C ASN A 100 11.93 -13.01 5.36
N VAL A 101 11.14 -13.27 4.31
CA VAL A 101 10.15 -12.31 3.79
C VAL A 101 8.78 -12.97 3.73
N LEU A 102 7.85 -12.44 4.52
CA LEU A 102 6.44 -12.80 4.45
C LEU A 102 5.67 -11.70 3.71
N PHE A 103 5.09 -12.05 2.57
CA PHE A 103 4.15 -11.19 1.86
C PHE A 103 2.70 -11.53 2.26
N ILE A 104 1.93 -10.51 2.60
CA ILE A 104 0.50 -10.59 2.89
C ILE A 104 -0.22 -9.42 2.20
N THR A 105 -1.44 -9.64 1.72
CA THR A 105 -2.28 -8.56 1.21
C THR A 105 -3.33 -8.13 2.23
N TYR A 106 -3.84 -6.90 2.09
CA TYR A 106 -4.93 -6.43 2.94
C TYR A 106 -6.22 -7.22 2.67
N GLU A 107 -6.40 -7.64 1.43
CA GLU A 107 -7.52 -8.44 0.96
C GLU A 107 -7.53 -9.83 1.63
N GLU A 108 -6.38 -10.48 1.75
CA GLU A 108 -6.25 -11.74 2.52
C GLU A 108 -6.64 -11.54 3.98
N LEU A 109 -6.16 -10.45 4.61
CA LEU A 109 -6.48 -10.12 5.99
C LEU A 109 -7.97 -9.81 6.17
N SER A 110 -8.59 -9.12 5.22
CA SER A 110 -10.01 -8.80 5.26
C SER A 110 -10.90 -10.02 4.99
N ALA A 111 -10.44 -10.99 4.20
CA ALA A 111 -11.19 -12.19 3.85
C ALA A 111 -11.14 -13.25 4.96
N ASN A 112 -9.98 -13.45 5.59
CA ASN A 112 -9.83 -14.38 6.71
C ASN A 112 -8.64 -13.96 7.59
N ASP A 113 -8.91 -13.14 8.60
CA ASP A 113 -7.91 -12.59 9.51
C ASP A 113 -7.23 -13.67 10.37
N GLN A 114 -7.97 -14.65 10.89
CA GLN A 114 -7.42 -15.76 11.67
C GLN A 114 -6.37 -16.56 10.88
N LYS A 115 -6.64 -16.85 9.60
CA LYS A 115 -5.69 -17.54 8.72
C LYS A 115 -4.41 -16.72 8.52
N VAL A 116 -4.53 -15.41 8.33
CA VAL A 116 -3.36 -14.52 8.19
C VAL A 116 -2.59 -14.41 9.50
N VAL A 117 -3.26 -14.32 10.65
CA VAL A 117 -2.62 -14.33 11.98
C VAL A 117 -1.81 -15.62 12.19
N LYS A 118 -2.36 -16.79 11.85
CA LYS A 118 -1.64 -18.08 11.91
C LYS A 118 -0.39 -18.05 11.02
N LYS A 119 -0.53 -17.62 9.77
CA LYS A 119 0.58 -17.47 8.81
C LYS A 119 1.69 -16.55 9.35
N MET A 120 1.32 -15.44 9.99
CA MET A 120 2.27 -14.53 10.63
C MET A 120 2.96 -15.18 11.83
N ALA A 121 2.22 -15.91 12.66
CA ALA A 121 2.77 -16.59 13.83
C ALA A 121 3.78 -17.68 13.45
N GLU A 122 3.50 -18.44 12.39
CA GLU A 122 4.44 -19.42 11.82
C GLU A 122 5.73 -18.74 11.35
N PHE A 123 5.61 -17.66 10.57
CA PHE A 123 6.77 -16.90 10.08
C PHE A 123 7.62 -16.30 11.20
N LEU A 124 6.97 -15.80 12.26
CA LEU A 124 7.64 -15.21 13.43
C LEU A 124 8.12 -16.26 14.45
N ASN A 125 7.91 -17.56 14.19
CA ASN A 125 8.19 -18.66 15.12
C ASN A 125 7.55 -18.47 16.50
N CYS A 126 6.31 -17.95 16.56
CA CYS A 126 5.56 -17.70 17.79
C CYS A 126 4.24 -18.48 17.86
N THR A 127 4.31 -19.77 17.50
CA THR A 127 3.14 -20.66 17.45
C THR A 127 2.38 -20.73 18.77
N ASN A 128 1.05 -20.73 18.71
CA ASN A 128 0.12 -20.74 19.81
C ASN A 128 -1.16 -21.53 19.47
N THR A 129 -2.17 -21.52 20.36
CA THR A 129 -3.44 -22.22 20.13
C THR A 129 -4.38 -21.47 19.19
N ASP A 130 -5.34 -22.18 18.61
CA ASP A 130 -6.34 -21.61 17.71
C ASP A 130 -7.19 -20.54 18.39
N GLU A 131 -7.54 -20.74 19.67
CA GLU A 131 -8.29 -19.78 20.48
C GLU A 131 -7.50 -18.48 20.69
N PHE A 132 -6.17 -18.58 20.87
CA PHE A 132 -5.32 -17.39 20.97
C PHE A 132 -5.32 -16.60 19.66
N TYR A 133 -5.22 -17.28 18.52
CA TYR A 133 -5.23 -16.61 17.21
C TYR A 133 -6.59 -15.95 16.91
N GLU A 134 -7.70 -16.57 17.31
CA GLU A 134 -9.04 -15.97 17.22
C GLU A 134 -9.14 -14.71 18.06
N GLU A 135 -8.61 -14.75 19.28
CA GLU A 135 -8.62 -13.59 20.18
C GLU A 135 -7.75 -12.44 19.64
N VAL A 136 -6.59 -12.75 19.04
CA VAL A 136 -5.74 -11.76 18.36
C VAL A 136 -6.49 -11.14 17.18
N ALA A 137 -7.06 -11.95 16.29
CA ALA A 137 -7.85 -11.49 15.15
C ALA A 137 -9.00 -10.56 15.60
N ARG A 138 -9.76 -10.98 16.62
CA ARG A 138 -10.85 -10.19 17.20
C ARG A 138 -10.38 -8.83 17.71
N LYS A 139 -9.28 -8.76 18.48
CA LYS A 139 -8.73 -7.50 19.02
C LYS A 139 -8.17 -6.60 17.92
N CYS A 140 -7.59 -7.18 16.89
CA CYS A 140 -7.00 -6.48 15.75
C CYS A 140 -8.02 -6.16 14.64
N SER A 141 -9.30 -6.49 14.83
CA SER A 141 -10.36 -6.10 13.90
C SER A 141 -10.47 -4.57 13.77
N PHE A 142 -10.92 -4.11 12.59
CA PHE A 142 -11.07 -2.67 12.33
C PHE A 142 -11.92 -1.95 13.39
N HIS A 143 -13.04 -2.56 13.79
CA HIS A 143 -13.94 -1.97 14.79
C HIS A 143 -13.28 -1.90 16.18
N SER A 144 -12.64 -2.97 16.63
CA SER A 144 -11.95 -3.02 17.93
C SER A 144 -10.77 -2.04 17.98
N MET A 145 -9.97 -1.97 16.92
CA MET A 145 -8.88 -1.00 16.83
C MET A 145 -9.41 0.44 16.80
N LYS A 146 -10.43 0.76 15.99
CA LYS A 146 -11.02 2.10 15.94
C LYS A 146 -11.58 2.53 17.30
N LYS A 147 -12.23 1.63 18.03
CA LYS A 147 -12.81 1.89 19.35
C LYS A 147 -11.75 2.12 20.43
N SER A 148 -10.61 1.42 20.35
CA SER A 148 -9.52 1.48 21.34
C SER A 148 -8.56 2.66 21.18
N ARG A 149 -8.80 3.56 20.22
CA ARG A 149 -7.92 4.70 19.93
C ARG A 149 -8.56 6.01 20.37
N GLU A 150 -7.71 6.96 20.75
CA GLU A 150 -8.13 8.35 21.04
C GLU A 150 -8.78 8.99 19.81
N ASP A 151 -9.66 9.97 20.04
CA ASP A 151 -10.46 10.57 18.97
C ASP A 151 -9.63 11.17 17.85
N ALA A 152 -8.51 11.83 18.18
CA ALA A 152 -7.58 12.37 17.19
C ALA A 152 -6.99 11.27 16.27
N MET A 153 -6.83 10.05 16.77
CA MET A 153 -6.31 8.91 16.00
C MET A 153 -7.41 8.20 15.20
N LYS A 154 -8.69 8.46 15.47
CA LYS A 154 -9.80 7.86 14.71
C LYS A 154 -9.87 8.35 13.26
N ILE A 155 -9.24 9.49 12.95
CA ILE A 155 -9.15 10.02 11.57
C ILE A 155 -8.45 9.03 10.61
N PHE A 156 -7.58 8.16 11.13
CA PHE A 156 -6.89 7.14 10.34
C PHE A 156 -7.81 5.94 9.98
N PHE A 157 -8.95 5.79 10.66
CA PHE A 157 -9.91 4.71 10.50
C PHE A 157 -11.14 5.16 9.69
N ARG A 158 -10.99 5.16 8.36
CA ARG A 158 -12.04 5.60 7.43
C ARG A 158 -13.19 4.59 7.28
N LYS A 159 -13.01 3.54 6.47
CA LYS A 159 -14.02 2.48 6.25
C LYS A 159 -13.52 1.07 6.59
N GLY A 160 -12.24 0.77 6.37
CA GLY A 160 -11.68 -0.55 6.66
C GLY A 160 -12.33 -1.66 5.83
N GLN A 161 -12.67 -1.37 4.58
CA GLN A 161 -13.39 -2.27 3.69
C GLN A 161 -12.66 -2.41 2.36
N VAL A 162 -12.68 -3.62 1.82
CA VAL A 162 -12.22 -3.97 0.48
C VAL A 162 -13.29 -3.55 -0.53
N GLY A 163 -12.90 -2.89 -1.63
CA GLY A 163 -13.81 -2.55 -2.74
C GLY A 163 -14.43 -1.16 -2.70
N ASP A 164 -14.01 -0.29 -1.76
CA ASP A 164 -14.56 1.06 -1.68
C ASP A 164 -14.26 1.92 -2.93
N TRP A 165 -13.25 1.56 -3.72
CA TRP A 165 -12.92 2.21 -5.00
C TRP A 165 -14.12 2.23 -5.97
N LYS A 166 -15.03 1.26 -5.90
CA LYS A 166 -16.25 1.21 -6.72
C LYS A 166 -17.17 2.42 -6.53
N ASN A 167 -17.05 3.13 -5.41
CA ASN A 167 -17.81 4.36 -5.14
C ASN A 167 -17.16 5.62 -5.71
N TRP A 168 -15.92 5.53 -6.22
CA TRP A 168 -15.12 6.66 -6.68
C TRP A 168 -14.78 6.59 -8.16
N PHE A 169 -14.85 5.39 -8.74
CA PHE A 169 -14.47 5.12 -10.11
C PHE A 169 -15.67 5.11 -11.03
N THR A 170 -15.58 5.84 -12.14
CA THR A 170 -16.46 5.58 -13.28
C THR A 170 -16.05 4.28 -13.96
N VAL A 171 -16.97 3.69 -14.73
CA VAL A 171 -16.69 2.46 -15.50
C VAL A 171 -15.50 2.67 -16.44
N ALA A 172 -15.45 3.80 -17.16
CA ALA A 172 -14.35 4.10 -18.08
C ALA A 172 -12.99 4.21 -17.37
N GLN A 173 -12.94 4.86 -16.19
CA GLN A 173 -11.72 4.93 -15.38
C GLN A 173 -11.27 3.55 -14.88
N ASN A 174 -12.23 2.69 -14.53
CA ASN A 174 -11.93 1.33 -14.10
C ASN A 174 -11.37 0.49 -15.26
N GLU A 175 -11.97 0.55 -16.44
CA GLU A 175 -11.49 -0.19 -17.62
C GLU A 175 -10.08 0.23 -18.05
N GLU A 176 -9.78 1.53 -17.99
CA GLU A 176 -8.44 2.05 -18.28
C GLU A 176 -7.42 1.54 -17.25
N PHE A 177 -7.79 1.56 -15.97
CA PHE A 177 -6.91 1.05 -14.92
C PHE A 177 -6.71 -0.46 -15.00
N ASP A 178 -7.76 -1.25 -15.26
CA ASP A 178 -7.65 -2.70 -15.39
C ASP A 178 -6.62 -3.06 -16.47
N LYS A 179 -6.64 -2.36 -17.62
CA LYS A 179 -5.63 -2.54 -18.68
C LYS A 179 -4.22 -2.22 -18.20
N LEU A 180 -4.04 -1.07 -17.55
CA LEU A 180 -2.74 -0.67 -17.00
C LEU A 180 -2.23 -1.67 -15.96
N PHE A 181 -3.11 -2.11 -15.06
CA PHE A 181 -2.80 -3.03 -13.98
C PHE A 181 -2.33 -4.38 -14.53
N GLN A 182 -3.06 -4.94 -15.49
CA GLN A 182 -2.70 -6.21 -16.13
C GLN A 182 -1.32 -6.12 -16.79
N GLU A 183 -1.04 -5.02 -17.50
CA GLU A 183 0.26 -4.81 -18.15
C GLU A 183 1.40 -4.66 -17.13
N GLN A 184 1.21 -3.86 -16.08
CA GLN A 184 2.23 -3.61 -15.06
C GLN A 184 2.48 -4.84 -14.19
N MET A 185 1.46 -5.66 -13.91
CA MET A 185 1.55 -6.80 -12.98
C MET A 185 1.80 -8.15 -13.68
N LYS A 186 2.03 -8.16 -15.00
CA LYS A 186 2.19 -9.38 -15.81
C LYS A 186 3.30 -10.33 -15.33
N GLU A 187 4.32 -9.82 -14.64
CA GLU A 187 5.42 -10.61 -14.06
C GLU A 187 5.06 -11.29 -12.73
N ALA A 188 3.89 -10.97 -12.18
CA ALA A 188 3.34 -11.52 -10.95
C ALA A 188 1.86 -11.95 -11.11
N PRO A 189 1.56 -12.88 -12.04
CA PRO A 189 0.18 -13.29 -12.32
C PRO A 189 -0.56 -13.86 -11.10
N ASP A 190 0.16 -14.49 -10.17
CA ASP A 190 -0.40 -15.04 -8.92
C ASP A 190 -0.80 -13.96 -7.89
N LEU A 191 -0.29 -12.73 -8.04
CA LEU A 191 -0.62 -11.60 -7.18
C LEU A 191 -1.88 -10.87 -7.68
N ILE A 192 -2.12 -10.88 -8.99
CA ILE A 192 -3.27 -10.24 -9.65
C ILE A 192 -4.60 -10.66 -8.99
N PRO A 193 -4.97 -11.95 -8.87
CA PRO A 193 -6.26 -12.34 -8.28
C PRO A 193 -6.34 -12.10 -6.77
N ARG A 194 -5.21 -11.81 -6.09
CA ARG A 194 -5.19 -11.44 -4.66
C ARG A 194 -5.49 -9.97 -4.43
N ILE A 195 -5.42 -9.16 -5.48
CA ILE A 195 -5.65 -7.70 -5.46
C ILE A 195 -6.90 -7.33 -6.28
N ILE A 196 -7.20 -8.07 -7.35
CA ILE A 196 -8.34 -7.82 -8.24
C ILE A 196 -9.63 -8.44 -7.71
N PHE A 197 -10.67 -7.63 -7.87
CA PHE A 197 -12.07 -7.88 -7.57
C PHE A 197 -12.73 -8.59 -8.75
N ASP A 198 -13.55 -9.60 -8.45
CA ASP A 198 -14.51 -10.23 -9.35
C ASP A 198 -14.88 -9.39 -10.59
N HIS A 199 -14.48 -9.85 -11.77
CA HIS A 199 -15.14 -9.56 -13.05
C HIS A 199 -16.52 -10.24 -13.10
N GLN A 200 -17.38 -9.99 -12.11
CA GLN A 200 -18.80 -10.30 -12.29
C GLN A 200 -19.44 -9.10 -12.99
N PRO A 201 -19.98 -9.27 -14.22
CA PRO A 201 -20.81 -8.25 -14.83
C PRO A 201 -21.94 -7.94 -13.85
N GLN A 202 -22.23 -6.66 -13.63
CA GLN A 202 -23.49 -6.30 -12.99
C GLN A 202 -24.60 -6.81 -13.91
N ALA A 203 -25.34 -7.82 -13.46
CA ALA A 203 -26.60 -8.18 -14.09
C ALA A 203 -27.53 -6.97 -13.93
N HIS A 204 -27.86 -6.34 -15.06
CA HIS A 204 -28.96 -5.39 -15.18
C HIS A 204 -30.29 -6.13 -15.10
#